data_AF-A0A316Z0D7-F1
#
_entry.id   AF-A0A316Z0D7-F1
#
_cell.length_a   1.000
_cell.length_b   1.000
_cell.length_c   1.000
_cell.angle_alpha   90.00
_cell.angle_beta   90.00
_cell.angle_gamma   90.00
#
_symmetry.space_group_name_H-M   'P 1'
#
loop_
_entity.id
_entity.type
_entity.pdbx_description
1 polymer ?
#
loop_
_entity_poly.entity_id
_entity_poly.type
_entity_poly.pdbx_seq_one_letter_code
_entity_poly.pdbx_strand_id
1 'polypeptide(L)'
;GNMAFTTTAKTLAAHFATRCNETPSVRLLTTRVDPEAAKALSKSKQKSIAKGKAADPGASRSRGCAFVEFASAGNLQRALQFHHTLLEGRTINVELTAGGGGQSGARRGKIASKNAQLEKERGKLHEKYVKPAEEKRKEK
;
A
#
# COMPACT_ATOMS: atom_id res chain seq x y z
N GLY A 1 1.45 -0.65 -1.40
CA GLY A 1 1.97 0.13 -2.55
C GLY A 1 1.24 -0.28 -3.81
N ASN A 2 1.43 0.46 -4.92
CA ASN A 2 0.75 0.24 -6.21
C ASN A 2 -0.79 0.27 -6.13
N MET A 3 -1.34 1.10 -5.25
CA MET A 3 -2.79 1.20 -5.06
C MET A 3 -3.40 2.32 -5.91
N ALA A 4 -4.73 2.35 -6.01
CA ALA A 4 -5.43 3.47 -6.62
C ALA A 4 -5.23 4.76 -5.80
N PHE A 5 -5.21 5.92 -6.48
CA PHE A 5 -5.10 7.21 -5.81
C PHE A 5 -6.39 7.62 -5.08
N THR A 6 -7.49 6.95 -5.38
CA THR A 6 -8.79 7.09 -4.74
C THR A 6 -8.92 6.25 -3.47
N THR A 7 -8.02 5.28 -3.27
CA THR A 7 -8.14 4.37 -2.12
C THR A 7 -7.99 5.14 -0.80
N THR A 8 -8.96 4.97 0.09
CA THR A 8 -8.97 5.64 1.40
C THR A 8 -8.35 4.77 2.48
N ALA A 9 -7.95 5.40 3.59
CA ALA A 9 -7.45 4.68 4.77
C ALA A 9 -8.49 3.70 5.32
N LYS A 10 -9.78 4.07 5.26
CA LYS A 10 -10.90 3.22 5.69
C LYS A 10 -11.04 1.97 4.82
N THR A 11 -10.94 2.12 3.49
CA THR A 11 -10.99 0.99 2.55
C THR A 11 -9.85 0.01 2.82
N LEU A 12 -8.64 0.53 3.06
CA LEU A 12 -7.49 -0.29 3.42
C LEU A 12 -7.68 -1.03 4.74
N ALA A 13 -8.12 -0.32 5.78
CA ALA A 13 -8.35 -0.90 7.09
C ALA A 13 -9.40 -2.03 7.01
N ALA A 14 -10.49 -1.83 6.27
CA ALA A 14 -11.52 -2.85 6.06
C ALA A 14 -10.99 -4.08 5.29
N HIS A 15 -10.17 -3.86 4.25
CA HIS A 15 -9.56 -4.94 3.47
C HIS A 15 -8.68 -5.84 4.36
N PHE A 16 -7.82 -5.24 5.19
CA PHE A 16 -6.97 -6.01 6.10
C PHE A 16 -7.73 -6.59 7.30
N ALA A 17 -8.75 -5.89 7.82
CA ALA A 17 -9.55 -6.36 8.96
C ALA A 17 -10.27 -7.67 8.68
N THR A 18 -10.73 -7.88 7.45
CA THR A 18 -11.41 -9.11 7.00
C THR A 18 -10.56 -10.37 7.25
N ARG A 19 -9.23 -10.23 7.31
CA ARG A 19 -8.29 -11.35 7.35
C ARG A 19 -7.32 -11.30 8.53
N CYS A 20 -7.18 -10.13 9.18
CA CYS A 20 -6.31 -9.92 10.32
C CYS A 20 -7.04 -9.88 11.67
N ASN A 21 -8.37 -10.03 11.71
CA ASN A 21 -9.18 -9.97 12.95
C ASN A 21 -8.93 -8.73 13.82
N GLU A 22 -8.32 -7.69 13.26
CA GLU A 22 -7.89 -6.47 13.92
C GLU A 22 -8.01 -5.33 12.91
N THR A 23 -8.33 -4.13 13.38
CA THR A 23 -8.32 -2.93 12.54
C THR A 23 -6.94 -2.28 12.64
N PRO A 24 -6.08 -2.38 11.61
CA PRO A 24 -4.75 -1.79 11.68
C PRO A 24 -4.79 -0.27 11.60
N SER A 25 -3.76 0.39 12.14
CA SER A 25 -3.55 1.81 11.94
C SER A 25 -2.99 2.06 10.54
N VAL A 26 -3.68 2.89 9.75
CA VAL A 26 -3.31 3.15 8.36
C VAL A 26 -2.93 4.62 8.19
N ARG A 27 -1.71 4.85 7.72
CA ARG A 27 -1.21 6.18 7.35
C ARG A 27 -0.96 6.26 5.85
N LEU A 28 -1.84 6.99 5.14
CA LEU A 28 -1.67 7.25 3.71
C LEU A 28 -0.47 8.18 3.48
N LEU A 29 0.32 7.87 2.45
CA LEU A 29 1.36 8.79 2.00
C LEU A 29 0.73 9.78 1.02
N THR A 30 0.59 11.03 1.44
CA THR A 30 0.06 12.12 0.61
C THR A 30 1.17 13.04 0.11
N THR A 31 0.88 13.81 -0.93
CA THR A 31 1.67 14.99 -1.29
C THR A 31 1.57 16.02 -0.17
N ARG A 32 2.65 16.79 0.05
CA ARG A 32 2.59 17.93 0.97
C ARG A 32 1.62 18.95 0.40
N VAL A 33 0.77 19.48 1.28
CA VAL A 33 -0.14 20.58 0.98
C VAL A 33 0.69 21.85 0.99
N ASP A 34 0.86 22.48 -0.17
CA ASP A 34 1.44 23.82 -0.27
C ASP A 34 0.31 24.82 -0.55
N PRO A 35 -0.21 25.52 0.48
CA PRO A 35 -1.30 26.47 0.33
C PRO A 35 -0.91 27.70 -0.52
N GLU A 36 0.39 28.01 -0.59
CA GLU A 36 0.96 29.05 -1.46
C GLU A 36 0.95 28.62 -2.94
N ALA A 37 1.19 27.34 -3.22
CA ALA A 37 1.20 26.82 -4.58
C ALA A 37 -0.16 26.99 -5.26
N ALA A 38 -1.27 26.89 -4.51
CA ALA A 38 -2.63 27.14 -4.98
C ALA A 38 -2.87 28.60 -5.42
N LYS A 39 -2.23 29.57 -4.74
CA LYS A 39 -2.33 31.00 -5.04
C LYS A 39 -1.46 31.42 -6.22
N ALA A 40 -0.34 30.74 -6.44
CA ALA A 40 0.57 31.00 -7.56
C ALA A 40 0.03 30.57 -8.94
N LEU A 41 -1.09 29.83 -9.00
CA LEU A 41 -1.69 29.43 -10.27
C LEU A 41 -2.44 30.58 -10.95
N SER A 42 -2.40 30.60 -12.28
CA SER A 42 -3.17 31.53 -13.11
C SER A 42 -4.66 31.55 -12.74
N LYS A 43 -5.30 32.73 -12.82
CA LYS A 43 -6.73 32.94 -12.57
C LYS A 43 -7.64 31.96 -13.35
N SER A 44 -7.24 31.55 -14.55
CA SER A 44 -7.98 30.56 -15.35
C SER A 44 -7.95 29.15 -14.74
N LYS A 45 -6.83 28.78 -14.10
CA LYS A 45 -6.67 27.48 -13.45
C LYS A 45 -7.34 27.47 -12.07
N GLN A 46 -7.30 28.58 -11.33
CA GLN A 46 -8.10 28.79 -10.11
C GLN A 46 -9.61 28.66 -10.38
N LYS A 47 -10.13 29.28 -11.45
CA LYS A 47 -11.55 29.12 -11.84
C LYS A 47 -11.92 27.69 -12.25
N SER A 48 -11.00 26.98 -12.93
CA SER A 48 -11.22 25.59 -13.35
C SER A 48 -11.23 24.62 -12.17
N ILE A 49 -10.38 24.89 -11.17
CA ILE A 49 -10.37 24.22 -9.88
C ILE A 49 -11.68 24.47 -9.12
N ALA A 50 -12.09 25.74 -8.97
CA ALA A 50 -13.35 26.09 -8.28
C ALA A 50 -14.59 25.48 -8.93
N LYS A 51 -14.53 25.23 -10.25
CA LYS A 51 -15.58 24.55 -11.02
C LYS A 51 -15.45 23.01 -11.01
N GLY A 52 -14.50 22.44 -10.26
CA GLY A 52 -14.27 21.00 -10.11
C GLY A 52 -13.71 20.30 -11.35
N LYS A 53 -13.27 21.05 -12.38
CA LYS A 53 -12.75 20.47 -13.63
C LYS A 53 -11.27 20.09 -13.56
N ALA A 54 -10.53 20.68 -12.63
CA ALA A 54 -9.10 20.44 -12.45
C ALA A 54 -8.81 20.06 -11.00
N ALA A 55 -7.93 19.08 -10.80
CA ALA A 55 -7.49 18.68 -9.47
C ALA A 55 -6.68 19.79 -8.83
N ASP A 56 -7.01 20.11 -7.57
CA ASP A 56 -6.27 21.06 -6.74
C ASP A 56 -4.83 20.61 -6.51
N PRO A 57 -3.83 21.32 -7.04
CA PRO A 57 -2.43 21.01 -6.75
C PRO A 57 -2.05 21.38 -5.31
N GLY A 58 -2.85 22.20 -4.63
CA GLY A 58 -2.71 22.50 -3.21
C GLY A 58 -3.33 21.44 -2.30
N ALA A 59 -4.14 20.51 -2.81
CA ALA A 59 -4.80 19.50 -1.98
C ALA A 59 -3.88 18.31 -1.68
N SER A 60 -4.09 17.68 -0.51
CA SER A 60 -3.47 16.41 -0.15
C SER A 60 -3.89 15.32 -1.14
N ARG A 61 -3.01 14.94 -2.06
CA ARG A 61 -3.26 13.85 -3.00
C ARG A 61 -2.56 12.57 -2.53
N SER A 62 -3.26 11.44 -2.54
CA SER A 62 -2.66 10.14 -2.27
C SER A 62 -1.56 9.81 -3.28
N ARG A 63 -0.45 9.26 -2.81
CA ARG A 63 0.66 8.78 -3.65
C ARG A 63 0.53 7.30 -4.04
N GLY A 64 -0.62 6.67 -3.76
CA GLY A 64 -0.84 5.25 -4.05
C GLY A 64 -0.05 4.30 -3.14
N CYS A 65 0.42 4.80 -2.00
CA CYS A 65 1.16 4.08 -0.98
C CYS A 65 0.63 4.42 0.40
N ALA A 66 0.68 3.45 1.30
CA ALA A 66 0.26 3.58 2.69
C ALA A 66 1.21 2.81 3.59
N PHE A 67 1.33 3.26 4.83
CA PHE A 67 1.94 2.51 5.91
C PHE A 67 0.82 1.92 6.77
N VAL A 68 0.95 0.65 7.09
CA VAL A 68 -0.03 -0.09 7.90
C VAL A 68 0.71 -0.65 9.10
N GLU A 69 0.25 -0.30 10.29
CA GLU A 69 0.80 -0.75 11.56
C GLU A 69 -0.21 -1.71 12.22
N PHE A 70 0.28 -2.86 12.65
CA PHE A 70 -0.48 -3.90 13.34
C PHE A 70 0.05 -4.03 14.77
N ALA A 71 -0.83 -4.30 15.75
CA ALA A 71 -0.37 -4.54 17.11
C ALA A 71 0.33 -5.90 17.26
N SER A 72 -0.10 -6.91 16.47
CA SER A 72 0.43 -8.27 16.55
C SER A 72 1.33 -8.64 15.37
N ALA A 73 2.45 -9.30 15.67
CA ALA A 73 3.35 -9.87 14.67
C ALA A 73 2.67 -10.94 13.79
N GLY A 74 1.73 -11.71 14.35
CA GLY A 74 0.96 -12.69 13.58
C GLY A 74 0.06 -12.04 12.53
N ASN A 75 -0.51 -10.89 12.84
CA ASN A 75 -1.34 -10.12 11.92
C ASN A 75 -0.50 -9.48 10.80
N LEU A 76 0.72 -9.02 11.12
CA LEU A 76 1.68 -8.58 10.12
C LEU A 76 2.03 -9.71 9.13
N GLN A 77 2.31 -10.91 9.62
CA GLN A 77 2.61 -12.07 8.76
C GLN A 77 1.42 -12.44 7.86
N ARG A 78 0.20 -12.36 8.38
CA ARG A 78 -1.03 -12.53 7.57
C ARG A 78 -1.15 -11.46 6.51
N ALA A 79 -0.93 -10.19 6.86
CA ALA A 79 -0.97 -9.08 5.93
C ALA A 79 0.05 -9.22 4.79
N LEU A 80 1.25 -9.75 5.08
CA LEU A 80 2.27 -10.01 4.06
C LEU A 80 1.84 -11.05 3.01
N GLN A 81 0.84 -11.89 3.29
CA GLN A 81 0.30 -12.83 2.30
C GLN A 81 -0.57 -12.13 1.24
N PHE A 82 -0.98 -10.88 1.47
CA PHE A 82 -1.79 -10.10 0.52
C PHE A 82 -0.98 -9.42 -0.59
N HIS A 83 0.30 -9.74 -0.70
CA HIS A 83 1.13 -9.28 -1.80
C HIS A 83 0.57 -9.78 -3.14
N HIS A 84 0.33 -8.86 -4.07
CA HIS A 84 -0.32 -9.07 -5.38
C HIS A 84 -1.79 -9.45 -5.35
N THR A 85 -2.48 -9.24 -4.23
CA THR A 85 -3.94 -9.34 -4.21
C THR A 85 -4.61 -8.18 -4.93
N LEU A 86 -5.84 -8.38 -5.38
CA LEU A 86 -6.61 -7.37 -6.10
C LEU A 86 -7.34 -6.45 -5.11
N LEU A 87 -7.07 -5.15 -5.20
CA LEU A 87 -7.74 -4.09 -4.45
C LEU A 87 -8.21 -3.03 -5.44
N GLU A 88 -9.51 -2.76 -5.50
CA GLU A 88 -10.10 -1.74 -6.40
C GLU A 88 -9.64 -1.89 -7.86
N GLY A 89 -9.52 -3.12 -8.36
CA GLY A 89 -9.10 -3.40 -9.74
C GLY A 89 -7.60 -3.27 -10.01
N ARG A 90 -6.76 -3.11 -8.96
CA ARG A 90 -5.30 -3.07 -9.08
C ARG A 90 -4.63 -4.10 -8.18
N THR A 91 -3.51 -4.64 -8.62
CA THR A 91 -2.67 -5.53 -7.79
C THR A 91 -1.84 -4.69 -6.84
N ILE A 92 -1.95 -4.98 -5.54
CA ILE A 92 -1.25 -4.22 -4.50
C ILE A 92 0.05 -4.89 -4.08
N ASN A 93 1.04 -4.06 -3.74
CA ASN A 93 2.31 -4.54 -3.18
C ASN A 93 2.27 -4.39 -1.66
N VAL A 94 2.42 -5.50 -0.95
CA VAL A 94 2.57 -5.51 0.52
C VAL A 94 3.97 -6.01 0.87
N GLU A 95 4.73 -5.16 1.57
CA GLU A 95 6.15 -5.37 1.87
C GLU A 95 6.47 -4.95 3.30
N LEU A 96 7.59 -5.45 3.84
CA LEU A 96 8.08 -4.98 5.12
C LEU A 96 8.60 -3.55 5.02
N THR A 97 8.21 -2.74 5.99
CA THR A 97 8.79 -1.41 6.18
C THR A 97 10.11 -1.51 6.96
N ALA A 98 11.02 -0.57 6.71
CA ALA A 98 12.20 -0.36 7.52
C ALA A 98 12.20 1.07 8.07
N GLY A 99 12.47 1.22 9.36
CA GLY A 99 12.66 2.52 10.01
C GLY A 99 13.87 3.27 9.44
N GLY A 100 13.85 4.60 9.61
CA GLY A 100 14.84 5.52 9.06
C GLY A 100 14.31 6.23 7.82
N GLY A 101 13.90 7.49 7.96
CA GLY A 101 13.36 8.29 6.86
C GLY A 101 14.35 8.47 5.70
N GLY A 102 13.83 8.74 4.50
CA GLY A 102 14.64 9.07 3.31
C GLY A 102 14.91 7.91 2.34
N GLN A 103 15.70 8.20 1.31
CA GLN A 103 16.11 7.29 0.23
C GLN A 103 17.56 6.79 0.40
N SER A 104 18.05 6.68 1.64
CA SER A 104 19.43 6.27 1.88
C SER A 104 19.69 4.84 1.37
N GLY A 105 20.88 4.61 0.82
CA GLY A 105 21.31 3.29 0.34
C GLY A 105 21.25 2.23 1.44
N ALA A 106 21.58 2.59 2.69
CA ALA A 106 21.50 1.71 3.84
C ALA A 106 20.06 1.22 4.12
N ARG A 107 19.06 2.08 3.96
CA ARG A 107 17.65 1.69 4.10
C ARG A 107 17.22 0.76 2.97
N ARG A 108 17.58 1.09 1.72
CA ARG A 108 17.25 0.27 0.54
C ARG A 108 17.85 -1.13 0.68
N GLY A 109 19.10 -1.24 1.14
CA GLY A 109 19.75 -2.52 1.42
C GLY A 109 19.03 -3.35 2.48
N LYS A 110 18.64 -2.74 3.61
CA LYS A 110 17.88 -3.42 4.69
C LYS A 110 16.50 -3.91 4.23
N ILE A 111 15.80 -3.14 3.40
CA ILE A 111 14.51 -3.54 2.84
C ILE A 111 14.71 -4.69 1.84
N ALA A 112 15.70 -4.57 0.95
CA ALA A 112 15.98 -5.58 -0.05
C ALA A 112 16.36 -6.93 0.58
N SER A 113 17.23 -6.93 1.61
CA SER A 113 17.61 -8.18 2.29
C SER A 113 16.43 -8.85 3.00
N LYS A 114 15.60 -8.07 3.70
CA LYS A 114 14.38 -8.57 4.36
C LYS A 114 13.37 -9.12 3.35
N ASN A 115 13.14 -8.39 2.26
CA ASN A 115 12.19 -8.82 1.23
C ASN A 115 12.70 -10.06 0.48
N ALA A 116 14.01 -10.17 0.21
CA ALA A 116 14.60 -11.36 -0.40
C ALA A 116 14.46 -12.61 0.50
N GLN A 117 14.60 -12.45 1.82
CA GLN A 117 14.36 -13.54 2.76
C GLN A 117 12.88 -13.93 2.78
N LEU A 118 11.97 -12.96 2.84
CA LEU A 118 10.53 -13.22 2.79
C LEU A 118 10.11 -13.93 1.51
N GLU A 119 10.67 -13.57 0.35
CA GLU A 119 10.31 -14.21 -0.92
C GLU A 119 10.77 -15.67 -0.96
N LYS A 120 11.94 -15.98 -0.37
CA LYS A 120 12.37 -17.38 -0.20
C LYS A 120 11.43 -18.17 0.72
N GLU A 121 10.96 -17.56 1.80
CA GLU A 121 9.99 -18.18 2.72
C GLU A 121 8.64 -18.41 2.02
N ARG A 122 8.17 -17.44 1.22
CA ARG A 122 6.96 -17.56 0.40
C ARG A 122 7.08 -18.69 -0.62
N GLY A 123 8.20 -18.78 -1.34
CA GLY A 123 8.45 -19.86 -2.29
C GLY A 123 8.30 -21.24 -1.65
N LYS A 124 8.94 -21.45 -0.49
CA LYS A 124 8.85 -22.72 0.27
C LYS A 124 7.42 -23.03 0.71
N LEU A 125 6.68 -22.03 1.21
CA LEU A 125 5.29 -22.21 1.61
C LEU A 125 4.38 -22.54 0.43
N HIS A 126 4.60 -21.87 -0.71
CA HIS A 126 3.86 -22.14 -1.94
C HIS A 126 4.05 -23.58 -2.42
N GLU A 127 5.28 -24.08 -2.41
CA GLU A 127 5.57 -25.47 -2.78
C GLU A 127 4.94 -26.48 -1.81
N LYS A 128 4.99 -26.21 -0.51
CA LYS A 128 4.52 -27.15 0.50
C LYS A 128 2.99 -27.20 0.64
N TYR A 129 2.30 -26.07 0.48
CA TYR A 129 0.87 -25.97 0.80
C TYR A 129 -0.02 -25.60 -0.39
N VAL A 130 0.48 -24.81 -1.35
CA VAL A 130 -0.35 -24.29 -2.46
C VAL A 130 -0.33 -25.24 -3.66
N LYS A 131 0.85 -25.68 -4.11
CA LYS A 131 0.97 -26.67 -5.21
C LYS A 131 0.13 -27.94 -4.98
N PRO A 132 0.24 -28.64 -3.84
CA PRO A 132 -0.57 -29.84 -3.60
C PRO A 132 -2.07 -29.56 -3.39
N ALA A 133 -2.45 -28.35 -2.94
CA ALA A 133 -3.87 -27.97 -2.81
C ALA A 133 -4.50 -27.62 -4.17
N GLU A 134 -3.74 -26.98 -5.06
CA GLU A 134 -4.11 -26.70 -6.44
C GLU A 134 -4.28 -28.01 -7.24
N GLU A 135 -3.34 -28.96 -7.09
CA GLU A 135 -3.44 -30.28 -7.74
C GLU A 135 -4.69 -31.03 -7.25
N LYS A 136 -4.92 -31.09 -5.94
CA LYS A 136 -6.15 -31.69 -5.37
C LYS A 136 -7.45 -31.00 -5.80
N ARG A 137 -7.39 -29.72 -6.18
CA ARG A 137 -8.55 -28.97 -6.67
C ARG A 137 -8.79 -29.16 -8.17
N LYS A 138 -7.74 -29.43 -8.95
CA LYS A 138 -7.83 -29.75 -10.39
C LYS A 138 -8.20 -31.21 -10.64
N GLU A 139 -7.92 -32.10 -9.69
CA GLU A 139 -8.24 -33.52 -9.74
C GLU A 139 -9.69 -33.83 -9.29
N LYS A 140 -10.42 -32.84 -8.79
CA LYS A 140 -11.85 -32.89 -8.47
C LYS A 140 -12.66 -32.18 -9.55
#